data_AF-A0A2V6NBF3-F1
#
_entry.id   AF-A0A2V6NBF3-F1
#
_cell.length_a   1.000
_cell.length_b   1.000
_cell.length_c   1.000
_cell.angle_alpha   90.00
_cell.angle_beta   90.00
_cell.angle_gamma   90.00
#
_symmetry.space_group_name_H-M   'P 1'
#
loop_
_entity.id
_entity.type
_entity.pdbx_description
1 polymer ?
#
loop_
_entity_poly.entity_id
_entity_poly.type
_entity_poly.pdbx_seq_one_letter_code
_entity_poly.pdbx_strand_id
1 'polypeptide(L)'
;MSPLADLLSRWPLIRQIREHKDGTGLESMSDKTRAMHARIDDAQVARSVCPYCGVGCGQLIYHKDGKLISIEGDPESPISQGNLCPKGAASYQLLTHSRRETKMKYRAPRAKEWTQISLDRALDMLADRVWESRKRTFVHKKDGMTINHTTAICHLGGATLDIEENYLIRKLFTLGLGMVCISNQARI
;
A
#
# COMPACT_ATOMS: atom_id res chain seq x y z
N MET A 1 53.67 2.59 -17.88
CA MET A 1 53.90 2.93 -16.46
C MET A 1 54.01 1.63 -15.67
N SER A 2 54.93 1.56 -14.71
CA SER A 2 55.09 0.36 -13.85
C SER A 2 53.79 0.08 -13.08
N PRO A 3 53.34 -1.18 -12.92
CA PRO A 3 52.16 -1.55 -12.13
C PRO A 3 52.21 -1.01 -10.70
N LEU A 4 53.42 -0.86 -10.16
CA LEU A 4 53.67 -0.32 -8.83
C LEU A 4 53.36 1.19 -8.75
N ALA A 5 53.69 1.93 -9.81
CA ALA A 5 53.43 3.38 -9.88
C ALA A 5 51.93 3.68 -10.02
N ASP A 6 51.21 2.84 -10.78
CA ASP A 6 49.75 2.94 -10.88
C ASP A 6 49.09 2.64 -9.52
N LEU A 7 49.52 1.58 -8.84
CA LEU A 7 49.02 1.22 -7.51
C LEU A 7 49.25 2.33 -6.47
N LEU A 8 50.46 2.90 -6.41
CA LEU A 8 50.78 4.00 -5.50
C LEU A 8 50.00 5.28 -5.82
N SER A 9 49.75 5.57 -7.10
CA SER A 9 48.96 6.74 -7.51
C SER A 9 47.47 6.67 -7.11
N ARG A 10 46.97 5.47 -6.79
CA ARG A 10 45.60 5.25 -6.31
C ARG A 10 45.47 5.40 -4.80
N TRP A 11 46.56 5.53 -4.05
CA TRP A 11 46.53 5.64 -2.60
C TRP A 11 46.03 7.03 -2.15
N PRO A 12 44.96 7.14 -1.34
CA PRO A 12 44.40 8.40 -0.86
C PRO A 12 45.42 9.45 -0.39
N LEU A 13 46.43 9.05 0.40
CA LEU A 13 47.46 9.97 0.91
C LEU A 13 48.29 10.61 -0.22
N ILE A 14 48.66 9.83 -1.24
CA ILE A 14 49.44 10.32 -2.39
C ILE A 14 48.58 11.25 -3.26
N ARG A 15 47.29 10.94 -3.41
CA ARG A 15 46.33 11.83 -4.11
C ARG A 15 46.12 13.15 -3.37
N GLN A 16 45.99 13.12 -2.06
CA GLN A 16 45.85 14.31 -1.20
C GLN A 16 47.07 15.23 -1.32
N ILE A 17 48.28 14.67 -1.25
CA ILE A 17 49.53 15.43 -1.41
C ILE A 17 49.63 16.01 -2.83
N ARG A 18 49.30 15.23 -3.87
CA ARG A 18 49.41 15.66 -5.27
C ARG A 18 48.38 16.73 -5.67
N GLU A 19 47.16 16.63 -5.14
CA GLU A 19 46.06 17.56 -5.46
C GLU A 19 45.96 18.72 -4.47
N HIS A 20 46.83 18.78 -3.45
CA HIS A 20 46.80 19.76 -2.35
C HIS A 20 45.43 19.85 -1.65
N LYS A 21 44.82 18.70 -1.38
CA LYS A 21 43.51 18.62 -0.73
C LYS A 21 43.61 18.09 0.69
N ASP A 22 42.62 18.43 1.52
CA ASP A 22 42.61 18.15 2.95
C ASP A 22 42.13 16.72 3.31
N GLY A 23 41.77 15.91 2.32
CA GLY A 23 41.35 14.53 2.52
C GLY A 23 39.90 14.38 2.95
N THR A 24 39.11 15.46 2.96
CA THR A 24 37.66 15.40 3.23
C THR A 24 36.83 15.43 1.95
N GLY A 25 37.46 15.65 0.79
CA GLY A 25 36.80 15.76 -0.50
C GLY A 25 36.77 14.47 -1.32
N LEU A 26 36.53 14.64 -2.62
CA LEU A 26 36.41 13.55 -3.59
C LEU A 26 37.68 12.66 -3.66
N GLU A 27 38.86 13.21 -3.38
CA GLU A 27 40.16 12.53 -3.37
C GLU A 27 40.23 11.33 -2.41
N SER A 28 39.44 11.36 -1.34
CA SER A 28 39.33 10.27 -0.37
C SER A 28 38.24 9.26 -0.73
N MET A 29 37.41 9.56 -1.74
CA MET A 29 36.39 8.63 -2.23
C MET A 29 37.02 7.61 -3.17
N SER A 30 36.72 6.33 -2.93
CA SER A 30 37.05 5.27 -3.87
C SER A 30 36.27 5.43 -5.19
N ASP A 31 36.81 4.89 -6.28
CA ASP A 31 36.11 4.86 -7.58
C ASP A 31 34.73 4.18 -7.44
N LYS A 32 34.64 3.15 -6.58
CA LYS A 32 33.38 2.49 -6.23
C LYS A 32 32.39 3.44 -5.58
N THR A 33 32.82 4.24 -4.60
CA THR A 33 31.98 5.23 -3.93
C THR A 33 31.47 6.29 -4.89
N ARG A 34 32.34 6.77 -5.80
CA ARG A 34 31.98 7.76 -6.82
C ARG A 34 30.98 7.23 -7.85
N ALA A 35 31.01 5.93 -8.13
CA ALA A 35 30.09 5.26 -9.04
C ALA A 35 28.77 4.83 -8.38
N MET A 36 28.64 4.97 -7.05
CA MET A 36 27.37 4.71 -6.38
C MET A 36 26.37 5.79 -6.73
N HIS A 37 25.19 5.35 -7.13
CA HIS A 37 24.04 6.16 -7.50
C HIS A 37 22.86 5.73 -6.63
N ALA A 38 21.90 6.62 -6.40
CA ALA A 38 20.76 6.28 -5.57
C ALA A 38 19.91 5.22 -6.29
N ARG A 39 19.27 4.33 -5.52
CA ARG A 39 18.39 3.29 -6.09
C ARG A 39 17.25 3.89 -6.93
N ILE A 40 16.86 5.12 -6.61
CA ILE A 40 15.81 5.89 -7.27
C ILE A 40 16.30 6.67 -8.50
N ASP A 41 17.61 6.66 -8.80
CA ASP A 41 18.13 7.31 -10.00
C ASP A 41 17.51 6.66 -11.25
N ASP A 42 17.10 7.48 -12.22
CA ASP A 42 16.37 7.09 -13.43
C ASP A 42 15.01 6.39 -13.18
N ALA A 43 14.45 6.48 -11.97
CA ALA A 43 13.12 5.94 -11.68
C ALA A 43 12.00 6.88 -12.12
N GLN A 44 10.87 6.31 -12.52
CA GLN A 44 9.63 7.05 -12.67
C GLN A 44 9.02 7.27 -11.28
N VAL A 45 8.33 8.40 -11.11
CA VAL A 45 7.70 8.77 -9.84
C VAL A 45 6.22 9.04 -10.01
N ALA A 46 5.41 8.39 -9.20
CA ALA A 46 3.99 8.69 -9.04
C ALA A 46 3.76 9.35 -7.68
N ARG A 47 2.94 10.40 -7.66
CA ARG A 47 2.52 11.06 -6.41
C ARG A 47 1.29 10.35 -5.85
N SER A 48 1.27 10.15 -4.54
CA SER A 48 0.16 9.52 -3.83
C SER A 48 0.05 10.02 -2.40
N VAL A 49 -0.90 9.49 -1.65
CA VAL A 49 -1.15 9.80 -0.25
C VAL A 49 -0.96 8.55 0.60
N CYS A 50 -0.33 8.72 1.76
CA CYS A 50 -0.14 7.65 2.73
C CYS A 50 -1.49 7.16 3.29
N PRO A 51 -1.85 5.86 3.16
CA PRO A 51 -3.16 5.35 3.56
C PRO A 51 -3.25 4.94 5.04
N TYR A 52 -2.20 5.16 5.84
CA TYR A 52 -2.13 4.58 7.18
C TYR A 52 -3.01 5.27 8.24
N CYS A 53 -3.14 6.58 8.17
CA CYS A 53 -3.90 7.36 9.16
C CYS A 53 -4.51 8.60 8.51
N GLY A 54 -5.37 9.29 9.25
CA GLY A 54 -6.08 10.48 8.76
C GLY A 54 -5.23 11.74 8.56
N VAL A 55 -3.90 11.68 8.73
CA VAL A 55 -3.03 12.82 8.45
C VAL A 55 -2.94 13.08 6.94
N GLY A 56 -2.84 12.02 6.13
CA GLY A 56 -2.73 12.16 4.68
C GLY A 56 -1.40 12.73 4.19
N CYS A 57 -0.27 12.27 4.75
CA CYS A 57 1.05 12.66 4.27
C CYS A 57 1.23 12.34 2.78
N GLY A 58 1.74 13.29 1.99
CA GLY A 58 2.10 13.07 0.59
C GLY A 58 3.30 12.11 0.45
N GLN A 59 3.24 11.26 -0.57
CA GLN A 59 4.25 10.24 -0.86
C GLN A 59 4.70 10.30 -2.32
N LEU A 60 5.99 10.06 -2.54
CA LEU A 60 6.60 9.81 -3.85
C LEU A 60 6.83 8.31 -4.00
N ILE A 61 6.13 7.71 -4.94
CA ILE A 61 6.19 6.29 -5.25
C ILE A 61 7.12 6.10 -6.45
N TYR A 62 8.35 5.64 -6.19
CA TYR A 62 9.34 5.40 -7.22
C TYR A 62 9.17 4.00 -7.80
N HIS A 63 9.13 3.89 -9.12
CA HIS A 63 8.99 2.61 -9.83
C HIS A 63 9.84 2.56 -11.11
N LYS A 64 10.20 1.33 -11.52
CA LYS A 64 10.84 1.02 -12.80
C LYS A 64 10.12 -0.17 -13.42
N ASP A 65 9.76 -0.07 -14.70
CA ASP A 65 9.05 -1.14 -15.44
C ASP A 65 7.80 -1.67 -14.70
N GLY A 66 7.03 -0.77 -14.11
CA GLY A 66 5.84 -1.10 -13.31
C GLY A 66 6.11 -1.78 -11.96
N LYS A 67 7.37 -1.92 -11.54
CA LYS A 67 7.76 -2.49 -10.24
C LYS A 67 8.13 -1.38 -9.26
N LEU A 68 7.51 -1.42 -8.09
CA LEU A 68 7.82 -0.53 -6.97
C LEU A 68 9.26 -0.74 -6.50
N ILE A 69 10.02 0.36 -6.36
CA ILE A 69 11.40 0.33 -5.88
C ILE A 69 11.64 1.09 -4.58
N SER A 70 10.96 2.22 -4.34
CA SER A 70 11.04 2.98 -3.09
C SER A 70 9.78 3.79 -2.87
N ILE A 71 9.55 4.19 -1.62
CA ILE A 71 8.55 5.19 -1.26
C ILE A 71 9.24 6.21 -0.34
N GLU A 72 9.16 7.48 -0.73
CA GLU A 72 9.66 8.60 0.07
C GLU A 72 8.52 9.57 0.38
N GLY A 73 8.72 10.48 1.32
CA GLY A 73 7.79 11.57 1.55
C GLY A 73 7.88 12.61 0.44
N ASP A 74 6.74 13.21 0.06
CA ASP A 74 6.71 14.30 -0.92
C ASP A 74 7.08 15.64 -0.24
N PRO A 75 8.22 16.29 -0.59
CA PRO A 75 8.59 17.60 -0.06
C PRO A 75 7.57 18.69 -0.39
N GLU A 76 6.81 18.54 -1.48
CA GLU A 76 5.76 19.48 -1.90
C GLU A 76 4.44 19.27 -1.14
N SER A 77 4.35 18.24 -0.30
CA SER A 77 3.17 17.97 0.52
C SER A 77 2.89 19.14 1.48
N PRO A 78 1.72 19.81 1.39
CA PRO A 78 1.37 20.90 2.31
C PRO A 78 1.15 20.40 3.73
N ILE A 79 0.97 19.08 3.91
CA ILE A 79 0.70 18.45 5.20
C ILE A 79 1.99 18.01 5.89
N SER A 80 2.92 17.44 5.14
CA SER A 80 4.04 16.70 5.71
C SER A 80 5.42 17.20 5.29
N GLN A 81 5.53 18.00 4.23
CA GLN A 81 6.78 18.60 3.75
C GLN A 81 7.93 17.58 3.66
N GLY A 82 7.66 16.40 3.09
CA GLY A 82 8.64 15.32 2.94
C GLY A 82 8.76 14.36 4.14
N ASN A 83 8.11 14.65 5.27
CA ASN A 83 8.24 13.83 6.47
C ASN A 83 7.25 12.65 6.48
N LEU A 84 7.75 11.44 6.70
CA LEU A 84 6.95 10.25 6.96
C LEU A 84 7.29 9.67 8.32
N CYS A 85 6.26 9.23 9.05
CA CYS A 85 6.47 8.40 10.23
C CYS A 85 6.90 6.98 9.82
N PRO A 86 7.36 6.13 10.76
CA PRO A 86 7.78 4.76 10.43
C PRO A 86 6.71 3.92 9.74
N LYS A 87 5.42 4.18 10.01
CA LYS A 87 4.31 3.52 9.31
C LYS A 87 4.24 3.97 7.84
N GLY A 88 4.30 5.28 7.60
CA GLY A 88 4.27 5.84 6.24
C GLY A 88 5.45 5.36 5.39
N ALA A 89 6.66 5.36 5.95
CA ALA A 89 7.84 4.82 5.28
C ALA A 89 7.70 3.31 4.98
N ALA A 90 7.03 2.55 5.85
CA ALA A 90 6.76 1.14 5.67
C ALA A 90 5.62 0.83 4.67
N SER A 91 4.94 1.82 4.07
CA SER A 91 3.85 1.57 3.11
C SER A 91 4.31 0.77 1.88
N TYR A 92 5.61 0.77 1.58
CA TYR A 92 6.24 -0.10 0.58
C TYR A 92 5.90 -1.59 0.79
N GLN A 93 5.78 -2.02 2.05
CA GLN A 93 5.49 -3.41 2.41
C GLN A 93 4.04 -3.80 2.15
N LEU A 94 3.10 -2.85 2.01
CA LEU A 94 1.70 -3.17 1.67
C LEU A 94 1.59 -3.86 0.32
N LEU A 95 2.50 -3.55 -0.62
CA LEU A 95 2.53 -4.17 -1.96
C LEU A 95 3.53 -5.32 -2.08
N THR A 96 4.62 -5.29 -1.30
CA THR A 96 5.78 -6.17 -1.48
C THR A 96 5.92 -7.27 -0.43
N HIS A 97 5.18 -7.21 0.68
CA HIS A 97 5.31 -8.22 1.73
C HIS A 97 4.85 -9.59 1.23
N SER A 98 5.66 -10.62 1.50
CA SER A 98 5.38 -12.03 1.21
C SER A 98 4.06 -12.59 1.74
N ARG A 99 3.44 -11.95 2.74
CA ARG A 99 2.15 -12.35 3.32
C ARG A 99 0.95 -11.74 2.61
N ARG A 100 1.16 -10.90 1.59
CA ARG A 100 0.05 -10.31 0.82
C ARG A 100 -0.70 -11.43 0.10
N GLU A 101 -1.98 -11.57 0.44
CA GLU A 101 -2.85 -12.56 -0.20
C GLU A 101 -3.25 -12.09 -1.59
N THR A 102 -2.91 -12.89 -2.59
CA THR A 102 -3.20 -12.61 -4.01
C THR A 102 -4.15 -13.63 -4.62
N LYS A 103 -4.59 -14.62 -3.83
CA LYS A 103 -5.43 -15.74 -4.26
C LYS A 103 -6.66 -15.83 -3.38
N MET A 104 -7.79 -16.18 -3.97
CA MET A 104 -9.02 -16.40 -3.21
C MET A 104 -8.91 -17.69 -2.41
N LYS A 105 -9.14 -17.59 -1.10
CA LYS A 105 -9.15 -18.72 -0.17
C LYS A 105 -10.58 -19.02 0.27
N TYR A 106 -10.94 -20.29 0.23
CA TYR A 106 -12.23 -20.81 0.65
C TYR A 106 -12.07 -21.91 1.68
N ARG A 107 -12.84 -21.81 2.76
CA ARG A 107 -12.97 -22.84 3.79
C ARG A 107 -14.41 -23.32 3.84
N ALA A 108 -14.61 -24.58 3.48
CA ALA A 108 -15.94 -25.19 3.49
C ALA A 108 -16.51 -25.31 4.91
N PRO A 109 -17.84 -25.41 5.07
CA PRO A 109 -18.45 -25.65 6.37
C PRO A 109 -17.82 -26.86 7.07
N ARG A 110 -17.41 -26.67 8.33
CA ARG A 110 -16.73 -27.68 9.17
C ARG A 110 -15.33 -28.09 8.69
N ALA A 111 -14.79 -27.51 7.61
CA ALA A 111 -13.41 -27.74 7.22
C ALA A 111 -12.44 -27.00 8.14
N LYS A 112 -11.28 -27.61 8.39
CA LYS A 112 -10.18 -27.01 9.18
C LYS A 112 -9.22 -26.20 8.30
N GLU A 113 -9.04 -26.64 7.06
CA GLU A 113 -8.06 -26.10 6.12
C GLU A 113 -8.67 -25.17 5.06
N TRP A 114 -7.84 -24.26 4.55
CA TRP A 114 -8.18 -23.39 3.43
C TRP A 114 -7.81 -24.03 2.10
N THR A 115 -8.68 -23.88 1.11
CA THR A 115 -8.47 -24.27 -0.28
C THR A 115 -8.48 -23.04 -1.17
N GLN A 116 -7.85 -23.09 -2.34
CA GLN A 116 -7.90 -22.00 -3.31
C GLN A 116 -9.06 -22.22 -4.29
N ILE A 117 -9.76 -21.13 -4.63
CA ILE A 117 -10.82 -21.13 -5.65
C ILE A 117 -10.59 -19.97 -6.64
N SER A 118 -11.27 -19.99 -7.79
CA SER A 118 -11.26 -18.85 -8.71
C SER A 118 -12.02 -17.65 -8.13
N LEU A 119 -11.68 -16.46 -8.62
CA LEU A 119 -12.38 -15.23 -8.26
C LEU A 119 -13.86 -15.30 -8.64
N ASP A 120 -14.18 -15.75 -9.85
CA ASP A 120 -15.56 -15.85 -10.33
C ASP A 120 -16.40 -16.75 -9.43
N ARG A 121 -15.87 -17.95 -9.10
CA ARG A 121 -16.54 -18.87 -8.18
C ARG A 121 -16.76 -18.24 -6.80
N ALA A 122 -15.79 -17.47 -6.30
CA ALA A 122 -15.93 -16.78 -5.02
C ALA A 122 -17.03 -15.71 -5.06
N LEU A 123 -17.10 -14.94 -6.15
CA LEU A 123 -18.09 -13.90 -6.36
C LEU A 123 -19.50 -14.47 -6.53
N ASP A 124 -19.69 -15.53 -7.32
CA ASP A 124 -20.99 -16.22 -7.46
C ASP A 124 -21.48 -16.72 -6.11
N MET A 125 -20.59 -17.40 -5.38
CA MET A 125 -20.86 -17.93 -4.04
C MET A 125 -21.18 -16.83 -3.01
N LEU A 126 -20.63 -15.62 -3.17
CA LEU A 126 -20.93 -14.48 -2.32
C LEU A 126 -22.30 -13.89 -2.69
N ALA A 127 -22.53 -13.65 -3.98
CA ALA A 127 -23.77 -13.08 -4.50
C ALA A 127 -24.99 -13.93 -4.12
N ASP A 128 -24.91 -15.25 -4.33
CA ASP A 128 -25.98 -16.18 -3.96
C ASP A 128 -26.30 -16.10 -2.46
N ARG A 129 -25.29 -16.14 -1.60
CA ARG A 129 -25.51 -16.13 -0.15
C ARG A 129 -26.06 -14.81 0.36
N VAL A 130 -25.57 -13.70 -0.17
CA VAL A 130 -26.06 -12.35 0.17
C VAL A 130 -27.51 -12.22 -0.28
N TRP A 131 -27.82 -12.65 -1.50
CA TRP A 131 -29.16 -12.60 -2.05
C TRP A 131 -30.16 -13.49 -1.30
N GLU A 132 -29.82 -14.76 -1.07
CA GLU A 132 -30.66 -15.69 -0.30
C GLU A 132 -30.90 -15.19 1.14
N SER A 133 -29.87 -14.66 1.78
CA SER A 133 -30.01 -14.08 3.12
C SER A 133 -30.92 -12.86 3.11
N ARG A 134 -30.79 -11.98 2.10
CA ARG A 134 -31.67 -10.83 1.94
C ARG A 134 -33.11 -11.28 1.73
N LYS A 135 -33.39 -12.17 0.77
CA LYS A 135 -34.75 -12.67 0.50
C LYS A 135 -35.45 -13.20 1.75
N ARG A 136 -34.73 -13.97 2.57
CA ARG A 136 -35.28 -14.56 3.79
C ARG A 136 -35.55 -13.55 4.91
N THR A 137 -34.84 -12.42 4.93
CA THR A 137 -34.78 -11.52 6.11
C THR A 137 -35.18 -10.09 5.82
N PHE A 138 -35.60 -9.78 4.59
CA PHE A 138 -36.00 -8.44 4.20
C PHE A 138 -37.36 -8.09 4.81
N VAL A 139 -37.43 -6.92 5.44
CA VAL A 139 -38.65 -6.40 6.05
C VAL A 139 -39.12 -5.20 5.23
N HIS A 140 -40.29 -5.34 4.61
CA HIS A 140 -40.91 -4.26 3.85
C HIS A 140 -41.63 -3.25 4.75
N LYS A 141 -42.36 -3.75 5.75
CA LYS A 141 -43.14 -2.94 6.68
C LYS A 141 -42.96 -3.41 8.12
N LYS A 142 -42.94 -2.46 9.05
CA LYS A 142 -42.99 -2.70 10.49
C LYS A 142 -43.78 -1.57 11.14
N ASP A 143 -44.67 -1.92 12.06
CA ASP A 143 -45.50 -0.96 12.80
C ASP A 143 -46.27 0.03 11.89
N GLY A 144 -46.79 -0.47 10.76
CA GLY A 144 -47.51 0.33 9.76
C GLY A 144 -46.65 1.18 8.83
N MET A 145 -45.35 1.32 9.10
CA MET A 145 -44.42 2.11 8.28
C MET A 145 -43.68 1.25 7.26
N THR A 146 -43.45 1.81 6.07
CA THR A 146 -42.55 1.21 5.07
C THR A 146 -41.10 1.49 5.46
N ILE A 147 -40.30 0.42 5.59
CA ILE A 147 -38.91 0.52 6.06
C ILE A 147 -37.90 -0.04 5.05
N ASN A 148 -38.26 -1.10 4.32
CA ASN A 148 -37.43 -1.75 3.30
C ASN A 148 -35.96 -2.01 3.72
N HIS A 149 -35.75 -2.84 4.74
CA HIS A 149 -34.39 -3.16 5.19
C HIS A 149 -34.19 -4.63 5.60
N THR A 150 -32.93 -5.02 5.79
CA THR A 150 -32.51 -6.24 6.49
C THR A 150 -31.46 -5.91 7.55
N THR A 151 -31.56 -6.56 8.72
CA THR A 151 -30.57 -6.52 9.81
C THR A 151 -29.71 -7.80 9.88
N ALA A 152 -29.98 -8.78 9.01
CA ALA A 152 -29.31 -10.09 9.07
C ALA A 152 -27.95 -10.12 8.36
N ILE A 153 -27.60 -9.05 7.64
CA ILE A 153 -26.35 -8.91 6.91
C ILE A 153 -25.67 -7.65 7.41
N CYS A 154 -24.40 -7.77 7.82
CA CYS A 154 -23.59 -6.64 8.24
C CYS A 154 -22.36 -6.47 7.35
N HIS A 155 -21.91 -5.23 7.24
CA HIS A 155 -20.62 -4.89 6.67
C HIS A 155 -19.78 -4.18 7.74
N LEU A 156 -18.55 -4.65 7.93
CA LEU A 156 -17.53 -3.99 8.73
C LEU A 156 -16.42 -3.53 7.79
N GLY A 157 -16.34 -2.21 7.58
CA GLY A 157 -15.41 -1.59 6.64
C GLY A 157 -13.99 -1.41 7.18
N GLY A 158 -13.09 -1.15 6.23
CA GLY A 158 -11.67 -0.84 6.40
C GLY A 158 -11.37 0.63 6.66
N ALA A 159 -10.29 0.94 7.39
CA ALA A 159 -9.72 2.29 7.51
C ALA A 159 -8.87 2.66 6.28
N THR A 160 -8.53 1.69 5.44
CA THR A 160 -7.77 1.87 4.20
C THR A 160 -8.65 1.84 2.96
N LEU A 161 -9.98 1.84 3.12
CA LEU A 161 -10.91 1.98 1.99
C LEU A 161 -10.93 3.43 1.55
N ASP A 162 -10.87 3.67 0.24
CA ASP A 162 -10.97 5.01 -0.31
C ASP A 162 -12.44 5.51 -0.33
N ILE A 163 -12.64 6.76 -0.73
CA ILE A 163 -13.96 7.39 -0.70
C ILE A 163 -14.89 6.74 -1.72
N GLU A 164 -14.34 6.38 -2.87
CA GLU A 164 -15.02 5.75 -4.00
C GLU A 164 -15.56 4.36 -3.61
N GLU A 165 -14.74 3.53 -2.97
CA GLU A 165 -15.11 2.23 -2.42
C GLU A 165 -16.18 2.40 -1.34
N ASN A 166 -16.00 3.33 -0.40
CA ASN A 166 -16.99 3.60 0.64
C ASN A 166 -18.33 4.07 0.03
N TYR A 167 -18.29 4.89 -1.03
CA TYR A 167 -19.47 5.33 -1.75
C TYR A 167 -20.19 4.16 -2.41
N LEU A 168 -19.46 3.29 -3.12
CA LEU A 168 -20.02 2.08 -3.73
C LEU A 168 -20.62 1.13 -2.69
N ILE A 169 -19.93 0.93 -1.57
CA ILE A 169 -20.41 0.12 -0.43
C ILE A 169 -21.73 0.69 0.10
N ARG A 170 -21.81 2.00 0.36
CA ARG A 170 -23.04 2.62 0.86
C ARG A 170 -24.18 2.53 -0.16
N LYS A 171 -23.88 2.76 -1.44
CA LYS A 171 -24.89 2.70 -2.51
C LYS A 171 -25.41 1.28 -2.71
N LEU A 172 -24.53 0.29 -2.80
CA LEU A 172 -24.93 -1.10 -2.99
C LEU A 172 -25.61 -1.66 -1.75
N PHE A 173 -24.98 -1.57 -0.58
CA PHE A 173 -25.44 -2.27 0.61
C PHE A 173 -26.64 -1.58 1.24
N THR A 174 -26.60 -0.26 1.47
CA THR A 174 -27.76 0.42 2.07
C THR A 174 -28.86 0.66 1.04
N LEU A 175 -28.57 1.32 -0.07
CA LEU A 175 -29.63 1.70 -1.01
C LEU A 175 -30.12 0.53 -1.87
N GLY A 176 -29.21 -0.30 -2.38
CA GLY A 176 -29.57 -1.45 -3.21
C GLY A 176 -30.14 -2.63 -2.41
N LEU A 177 -29.42 -3.05 -1.36
CA LEU A 177 -29.75 -4.26 -0.61
C LEU A 177 -30.57 -4.00 0.67
N GLY A 178 -30.76 -2.74 1.09
CA GLY A 178 -31.46 -2.39 2.33
C GLY A 178 -30.72 -2.82 3.60
N MET A 179 -29.40 -3.01 3.54
CA MET A 179 -28.60 -3.33 4.72
C MET A 179 -28.44 -2.10 5.61
N VAL A 180 -28.83 -2.23 6.89
CA VAL A 180 -28.72 -1.14 7.88
C VAL A 180 -27.54 -1.33 8.84
N CYS A 181 -27.00 -2.55 8.95
CA CYS A 181 -25.86 -2.86 9.80
C CYS A 181 -24.54 -2.60 9.06
N ILE A 182 -24.24 -1.33 8.78
CA ILE A 182 -22.98 -0.92 8.16
C ILE A 182 -22.15 -0.13 9.18
N SER A 183 -20.94 -0.61 9.46
CA SER A 183 -19.99 0.04 10.36
C SER A 183 -18.61 0.13 9.72
N ASN A 184 -17.75 0.92 10.32
CA ASN A 184 -16.32 0.97 10.01
C ASN A 184 -15.55 0.53 11.26
N GLN A 185 -14.41 -0.12 11.07
CA GLN A 185 -13.52 -0.49 12.17
C GLN A 185 -13.11 0.68 13.06
N ALA A 186 -13.06 1.92 12.55
CA ALA A 186 -12.75 3.10 13.37
C ALA A 186 -13.82 3.41 14.43
N ARG A 187 -15.01 2.79 14.33
CA ARG A 187 -16.09 2.92 15.31
C ARG A 187 -16.00 1.87 16.43
N ILE A 188 -15.23 0.80 16.25
CA ILE A 188 -15.05 -0.30 17.22
C ILE A 188 -13.75 -0.06 17.99
#